data_AF-A0A447U9Q2-F1
#
_entry.id   AF-A0A447U9Q2-F1
#
_cell.length_a   1.000
_cell.length_b   1.000
_cell.length_c   1.000
_cell.angle_alpha   90.00
_cell.angle_beta   90.00
_cell.angle_gamma   90.00
#
_symmetry.space_group_name_H-M   'P 1'
#
loop_
_entity.id
_entity.type
_entity.pdbx_description
1 polymer ?
#
loop_
_entity_poly.entity_id
_entity_poly.type
_entity_poly.pdbx_seq_one_letter_code
_entity_poly.pdbx_strand_id
1 'polypeptide(L)' 'MLVWQPSFAQEALTTQYSQSELLKNWALSHCLALVYKDDVVKNDARATASAYLEYGKQSVEIYHEIDEIAKKIFRVEI' A
#
# COMPACT_ATOMS: atom_id res chain seq x y z
N MET A 1 6.19 18.43 -33.58
CA MET A 1 6.37 18.83 -32.16
C MET A 1 5.28 18.12 -31.37
N LEU A 2 5.61 17.01 -30.72
CA LEU A 2 4.63 16.26 -29.92
C LEU A 2 4.49 16.97 -28.57
N VAL A 3 3.30 17.48 -28.29
CA VAL A 3 2.96 18.08 -27.00
C VAL A 3 2.86 16.93 -26.00
N TRP A 4 3.82 16.84 -25.08
CA TRP A 4 3.73 15.97 -23.92
C TRP A 4 2.55 16.46 -23.07
N GLN A 5 1.39 15.82 -23.21
CA GLN A 5 0.30 16.01 -22.27
C GLN A 5 0.72 15.34 -20.97
N PRO A 6 0.88 16.07 -19.85
CA PRO A 6 0.93 15.42 -18.56
C PRO A 6 -0.43 14.75 -18.39
N SER A 7 -0.46 13.41 -18.35
CA SER A 7 -1.64 12.74 -17.82
C SER A 7 -1.92 13.41 -16.48
N PHE A 8 -3.15 13.89 -16.26
CA PHE A 8 -3.56 14.36 -14.96
C PHE A 8 -3.39 13.21 -13.98
N ALA A 9 -2.22 13.13 -13.32
CA ALA A 9 -2.04 12.26 -12.18
C ALA A 9 -2.96 12.86 -11.12
N GLN A 10 -4.13 12.26 -10.97
CA GLN A 10 -5.08 12.66 -9.94
C GLN A 10 -4.33 12.62 -8.61
N GLU A 11 -4.31 13.76 -7.90
CA GLU A 11 -3.65 13.83 -6.61
C GLU A 11 -4.28 12.79 -5.69
N ALA A 12 -3.44 11.93 -5.11
CA ALA A 12 -3.90 10.89 -4.22
C ALA A 12 -4.53 11.52 -2.96
N LEU A 13 -5.61 10.92 -2.47
CA LEU A 13 -6.32 11.41 -1.27
C LEU A 13 -5.57 11.08 0.05
N THR A 14 -4.28 10.73 -0.02
CA THR A 14 -3.49 10.22 1.10
C THR A 14 -3.53 11.14 2.32
N THR A 15 -3.48 12.45 2.09
CA THR A 15 -3.53 13.49 3.13
C THR A 15 -4.91 13.69 3.75
N GLN A 16 -5.96 13.12 3.16
CA GLN A 16 -7.36 13.29 3.58
C GLN A 16 -7.85 12.15 4.47
N TYR A 17 -7.13 11.03 4.51
CA TYR A 17 -7.49 9.86 5.31
C TYR A 17 -7.21 10.07 6.79
N SER A 18 -8.11 9.58 7.64
CA SER A 18 -7.86 9.42 9.07
C SER A 18 -6.74 8.40 9.31
N GLN A 19 -6.16 8.42 10.52
CA GLN A 19 -5.11 7.49 10.91
C GLN A 19 -5.54 6.02 10.83
N SER A 20 -6.81 5.73 11.10
CA SER A 20 -7.35 4.37 10.97
C SER A 20 -7.53 3.93 9.52
N GLU A 21 -7.86 4.87 8.63
CA GLU A 21 -7.98 4.61 7.19
C GLU A 21 -6.59 4.42 6.56
N LEU A 22 -5.60 5.21 6.96
CA LEU A 22 -4.20 5.01 6.54
C LEU A 22 -3.70 3.61 6.90
N LEU A 23 -3.93 3.13 8.13
CA LEU A 23 -3.56 1.77 8.53
C LEU A 23 -4.30 0.69 7.73
N LYS A 24 -5.60 0.86 7.49
CA LYS A 24 -6.40 -0.09 6.68
C LYS A 24 -5.93 -0.13 5.23
N ASN A 25 -5.65 1.05 4.66
CA ASN A 25 -5.16 1.17 3.28
C ASN A 25 -3.74 0.60 3.15
N TRP A 26 -2.86 0.86 4.13
CA TRP A 26 -1.56 0.23 4.22
C TRP A 26 -1.68 -1.30 4.27
N ALA A 27 -2.54 -1.83 5.14
CA ALA A 27 -2.75 -3.26 5.29
C ALA A 27 -3.21 -3.89 3.98
N LEU A 28 -4.19 -3.29 3.31
CA LEU A 28 -4.69 -3.77 2.02
C LEU A 28 -3.59 -3.77 0.94
N SER A 29 -2.92 -2.63 0.73
CA SER A 29 -1.86 -2.52 -0.27
C SER A 29 -0.70 -3.49 -0.01
N HIS A 30 -0.30 -3.65 1.26
CA HIS A 30 0.71 -4.61 1.67
C HIS A 30 0.28 -6.06 1.40
N CYS A 31 -0.98 -6.40 1.71
CA CYS A 31 -1.54 -7.72 1.39
C CYS A 31 -1.49 -8.01 -0.12
N LEU A 32 -1.85 -7.04 -0.96
CA LEU A 32 -1.77 -7.18 -2.42
C LEU A 32 -0.33 -7.44 -2.87
N ALA A 33 0.66 -6.74 -2.30
CA ALA A 33 2.06 -6.96 -2.60
C ALA A 33 2.57 -8.36 -2.22
N LEU A 34 1.99 -8.98 -1.20
CA LEU A 34 2.33 -10.34 -0.79
C LEU A 34 1.80 -11.39 -1.77
N VAL A 35 0.54 -11.26 -2.20
CA VAL A 35 -0.16 -12.30 -2.98
C VAL A 35 0.10 -12.25 -4.48
N TYR A 36 0.37 -11.07 -5.06
CA TYR A 36 0.65 -10.98 -6.49
C TYR A 36 2.02 -11.56 -6.84
N LYS A 37 2.08 -12.28 -7.97
CA LYS A 37 3.31 -12.87 -8.53
C LYS A 37 4.04 -11.91 -9.48
N ASP A 38 3.31 -11.04 -10.15
CA ASP A 38 3.87 -10.09 -11.11
C ASP A 38 4.65 -8.98 -10.39
N ASP A 39 5.92 -8.78 -10.77
CA ASP A 39 6.80 -7.84 -10.09
C ASP A 39 6.39 -6.38 -10.25
N VAL A 40 5.76 -6.01 -11.37
CA VAL A 40 5.27 -4.64 -11.60
C VAL A 40 4.13 -4.36 -10.61
N VAL A 41 3.16 -5.26 -10.51
CA VAL A 41 2.03 -5.14 -9.58
C VAL A 41 2.51 -5.17 -8.12
N LYS A 42 3.48 -6.04 -7.78
CA LYS A 42 4.05 -6.09 -6.43
C LYS A 42 4.72 -4.76 -6.05
N ASN A 43 5.51 -4.19 -6.95
CA ASN A 43 6.24 -2.96 -6.69
C ASN A 43 5.29 -1.75 -6.62
N ASP A 44 4.25 -1.72 -7.44
CA ASP A 44 3.19 -0.71 -7.38
C ASP A 44 2.43 -0.75 -6.04
N ALA A 45 2.04 -1.95 -5.60
CA ALA A 45 1.38 -2.14 -4.31
C ALA A 45 2.29 -1.77 -3.13
N ARG A 46 3.60 -2.07 -3.21
CA ARG A 46 4.59 -1.64 -2.20
C ARG A 46 4.76 -0.13 -2.15
N ALA A 47 4.83 0.53 -3.31
CA ALA A 47 4.91 1.98 -3.38
C ALA A 47 3.67 2.62 -2.76
N THR A 48 2.49 2.07 -3.07
CA THR A 48 1.21 2.51 -2.48
C THR A 48 1.19 2.32 -0.96
N ALA A 49 1.62 1.17 -0.44
CA ALA A 49 1.72 0.94 1.00
C ALA A 49 2.69 1.94 1.66
N SER A 50 3.86 2.20 1.07
CA SER A 50 4.81 3.17 1.62
C SER A 50 4.24 4.59 1.72
N ALA A 51 3.38 4.99 0.78
CA ALA A 51 2.71 6.28 0.84
C ALA A 51 1.79 6.39 2.06
N TYR A 52 1.08 5.34 2.45
CA TYR A 52 0.25 5.36 3.66
C TYR A 52 1.07 5.33 4.95
N LEU A 53 2.23 4.65 4.94
CA LEU A 53 3.15 4.62 6.07
C LEU A 53 3.71 6.01 6.39
N GLU A 54 4.09 6.78 5.37
CA GLU A 54 4.65 8.13 5.50
C GLU A 54 3.74 9.10 6.28
N TYR A 55 2.42 9.00 6.09
CA TYR A 55 1.44 9.85 6.78
C TYR A 55 0.90 9.23 8.07
N GLY A 56 1.24 7.97 8.34
CA GLY A 56 0.89 7.29 9.57
C GLY A 56 1.69 7.82 10.77
N LYS A 57 1.02 7.96 11.91
CA LYS A 57 1.64 8.41 13.17
C LYS A 57 1.96 7.27 14.14
N GLN A 58 1.66 6.04 13.73
CA GLN A 58 1.94 4.84 14.52
C GLN A 58 3.41 4.47 14.41
N SER A 59 3.89 3.75 15.41
CA SER A 59 5.23 3.19 15.38
C SER A 59 5.33 2.06 14.34
N VAL A 60 6.54 1.74 13.90
CA VAL A 60 6.77 0.75 12.84
C VAL A 60 6.27 -0.66 13.23
N GLU A 61 6.22 -0.95 14.52
CA GLU A 61 5.81 -2.24 15.08
C GLU A 61 4.38 -2.63 14.71
N ILE A 62 3.44 -1.66 14.60
CA ILE A 62 2.06 -1.99 14.19
C ILE A 62 2.01 -2.55 12.76
N TYR A 63 2.88 -2.05 11.88
CA TYR A 63 2.95 -2.49 10.49
C TYR A 63 3.57 -3.89 10.40
N HIS A 64 4.56 -4.19 11.24
CA HIS A 64 5.10 -5.54 11.39
C HIS A 64 4.05 -6.52 11.93
N GLU A 65 3.22 -6.12 12.90
CA GLU A 65 2.12 -6.96 13.39
C GLU A 65 1.09 -7.26 12.28
N ILE A 66 0.72 -6.24 11.49
CA ILE A 66 -0.18 -6.42 10.34
C ILE A 66 0.43 -7.38 9.31
N ASP A 67 1.73 -7.26 9.01
CA ASP A 67 2.44 -8.18 8.10
C ASP A 67 2.40 -9.63 8.59
N GLU A 68 2.62 -9.86 9.89
CA GLU A 68 2.52 -11.19 10.49
C GLU A 68 1.09 -11.77 10.45
N ILE A 69 0.07 -10.93 10.58
CA ILE A 69 -1.33 -11.34 10.38
C ILE A 69 -1.59 -11.67 8.90
N ALA A 70 -1.16 -10.82 7.97
CA ALA A 70 -1.34 -11.01 6.54
C ALA A 70 -0.69 -12.33 6.06
N LYS A 71 0.55 -12.59 6.48
CA LYS A 71 1.24 -13.86 6.19
C LYS A 71 0.50 -15.08 6.71
N LYS A 72 -0.21 -14.99 7.84
CA LYS A 72 -1.03 -16.12 8.36
C LYS A 72 -2.27 -16.36 7.51
N ILE A 73 -2.93 -15.30 7.07
CA ILE A 73 -4.13 -15.39 6.22
C ILE A 73 -3.79 -15.99 4.85
N PHE A 74 -2.71 -15.53 4.22
CA PHE A 74 -2.31 -15.98 2.88
C PHE A 74 -1.40 -17.23 2.87
N ARG A 75 -1.09 -17.82 4.04
CA ARG A 75 -0.40 -19.12 4.13
C ARG A 75 -1.30 -20.33 3.85
N VAL A 76 -2.61 -20.14 3.78
CA VAL A 76 -3.53 -21.20 3.36
C VAL A 76 -3.41 -21.30 1.84
N GLU A 77 -2.77 -22.38 1.38
CA GLU A 77 -2.48 -22.65 -0.03
C GLU A 77 -3.68 -22.36 -0.94
N ILE A 78 -3.47 -21.49 -1.93
CA ILE A 78 -4.25 -21.43 -3.17
C ILE A 78 -3.37 -22.00 -4.29
#